data_AF-A0A1F3WW56-F1
#
_entry.id   AF-A0A1F3WW56-F1
#
_cell.length_a   1.000
_cell.length_b   1.000
_cell.length_c   1.000
_cell.angle_alpha   90.00
_cell.angle_beta   90.00
_cell.angle_gamma   90.00
#
_symmetry.space_group_name_H-M   'P 1'
#
loop_
_entity.id
_entity.type
_entity.pdbx_description
1 polymer ?
#
loop_
_entity_poly.entity_id
_entity_poly.type
_entity_poly.pdbx_seq_one_letter_code
_entity_poly.pdbx_strand_id
1 'polypeptide(L)'
;MLLQKKYYHDQNGVRSPVVSGIRIKRISADGKQKFPTKLVKQGQDERWLSVVRGNIVIHDEGGDAVFKVLAIPGRYCCHCGEKLTDDPTGEAARKHVAEKHAGKVSPDAQNPSGYAMQNYYDCELEAN
;
A
#
# COMPACT_ATOMS: atom_id res chain seq x y z
N MET A 1 -7.20 -8.14 4.55
CA MET A 1 -8.21 -8.47 3.53
C MET A 1 -7.98 -9.88 2.99
N LEU A 2 -9.06 -10.62 2.72
CA LEU A 2 -9.01 -11.90 2.02
C LEU A 2 -9.65 -11.74 0.63
N LEU A 3 -8.90 -12.09 -0.41
CA LEU A 3 -9.36 -12.10 -1.80
C LEU A 3 -9.42 -13.54 -2.31
N GLN A 4 -10.46 -13.85 -3.09
CA GLN A 4 -10.53 -15.06 -3.89
C GLN A 4 -10.32 -14.67 -5.35
N LYS A 5 -9.26 -15.20 -5.97
CA LYS A 5 -9.03 -15.06 -7.41
C LYS A 5 -9.74 -16.20 -8.15
N LYS A 6 -10.43 -15.89 -9.23
CA LYS A 6 -10.88 -16.87 -10.22
C LYS A 6 -9.94 -16.84 -11.40
N TYR A 7 -9.69 -18.01 -11.96
CA TYR A 7 -8.85 -18.18 -13.12
C TYR A 7 -9.63 -18.88 -14.22
N TYR A 8 -9.31 -18.55 -15.47
CA TYR A 8 -9.66 -19.40 -16.61
C TYR A 8 -8.38 -19.90 -17.27
N HIS A 9 -8.48 -21.08 -17.86
CA HIS A 9 -7.47 -21.61 -18.77
C HIS A 9 -7.94 -21.30 -20.19
N ASP A 10 -7.08 -20.67 -20.99
CA ASP A 10 -7.39 -20.57 -22.41
C ASP A 10 -7.37 -21.99 -23.03
N GLN A 11 -8.24 -22.21 -24.02
CA GLN A 11 -8.28 -23.47 -24.76
C GLN A 11 -7.24 -23.51 -25.90
N ASN A 12 -6.40 -22.48 -26.02
CA ASN A 12 -5.49 -22.26 -27.16
C ASN A 12 -4.00 -22.53 -26.83
N GLY A 13 -3.71 -23.12 -25.67
CA GLY A 13 -2.39 -23.68 -25.37
C GLY A 13 -1.42 -22.74 -24.67
N VAL A 14 -1.85 -21.54 -24.25
CA VAL A 14 -1.02 -20.71 -23.37
C VAL A 14 -1.25 -21.19 -21.94
N ARG A 15 -0.29 -21.95 -21.41
CA ARG A 15 -0.35 -22.67 -20.12
C ARG A 15 -0.43 -21.79 -18.85
N SER A 16 -0.66 -20.49 -18.96
CA SER A 16 -0.69 -19.61 -17.80
C SER A 16 -2.13 -19.25 -17.41
N PRO A 17 -2.60 -19.58 -16.20
CA PRO A 17 -3.94 -19.23 -15.75
C PRO A 17 -4.08 -17.70 -15.70
N VAL A 18 -5.11 -17.17 -16.38
CA VAL A 18 -5.41 -15.73 -16.40
C VAL A 18 -6.50 -15.44 -15.38
N VAL A 19 -6.33 -14.39 -14.58
CA VAL A 19 -7.34 -13.95 -13.61
C VAL A 19 -8.59 -13.50 -14.37
N SER A 20 -9.72 -14.18 -14.16
CA SER A 20 -11.02 -13.83 -14.76
C SER A 20 -11.88 -12.94 -13.86
N GLY A 21 -11.61 -12.93 -12.55
CA GLY A 21 -12.39 -12.16 -11.60
C GLY A 21 -11.84 -12.24 -10.19
N ILE A 22 -12.18 -11.25 -9.38
CA ILE A 22 -11.84 -11.17 -7.96
C ILE A 22 -13.12 -11.14 -7.15
N ARG A 23 -13.10 -11.87 -6.02
CA ARG A 23 -14.11 -11.76 -4.99
C ARG A 23 -13.50 -11.41 -3.64
N ILE A 24 -13.89 -10.30 -3.05
CA ILE A 24 -13.52 -9.88 -1.71
C ILE A 24 -14.32 -10.73 -0.72
N LYS A 25 -13.61 -11.48 0.12
CA LYS A 25 -14.22 -12.38 1.12
C LYS A 25 -14.27 -11.76 2.50
N ARG A 26 -13.30 -10.90 2.81
CA ARG A 26 -13.18 -10.27 4.12
C ARG A 26 -12.41 -8.97 3.99
N ILE A 27 -12.95 -7.89 4.55
CA ILE A 27 -12.26 -6.63 4.80
C ILE A 27 -11.99 -6.55 6.32
N SER A 28 -11.03 -5.72 6.73
CA SER A 28 -10.84 -5.42 8.15
C SER A 28 -12.11 -4.82 8.74
N ALA A 29 -12.43 -5.16 9.99
CA ALA A 29 -13.64 -4.67 10.66
C ALA A 29 -13.63 -3.15 10.87
N ASP A 30 -12.44 -2.56 11.00
CA ASP A 30 -12.24 -1.11 11.12
C ASP A 30 -12.12 -0.39 9.76
N GLY A 31 -12.31 -1.11 8.65
CA GLY A 31 -12.16 -0.56 7.30
C GLY A 31 -10.70 -0.24 6.90
N LYS A 32 -9.72 -0.37 7.81
CA LYS A 32 -8.33 -0.05 7.53
C LYS A 32 -7.65 -1.21 6.83
N GLN A 33 -6.95 -0.91 5.76
CA GLN A 33 -6.28 -1.91 4.96
C GLN A 33 -4.94 -1.40 4.43
N LYS A 34 -3.91 -2.18 4.71
CA LYS A 34 -2.58 -1.97 4.14
C LYS A 34 -2.46 -2.76 2.84
N PHE A 35 -1.96 -2.11 1.79
CA PHE A 35 -1.72 -2.70 0.47
C PHE A 35 -0.23 -2.66 0.16
N PRO A 36 0.50 -3.80 0.26
CA PRO A 36 1.91 -3.86 -0.12
C PRO A 36 2.12 -3.41 -1.57
N THR A 37 3.19 -2.68 -1.86
CA THR A 37 3.48 -2.20 -3.24
C THR A 37 3.52 -3.33 -4.26
N LYS A 38 4.08 -4.49 -3.87
CA LYS A 38 4.10 -5.69 -4.73
C LYS A 38 2.70 -6.17 -5.09
N LEU A 39 1.76 -6.15 -4.15
CA LEU A 39 0.37 -6.54 -4.38
C LEU A 39 -0.34 -5.55 -5.30
N VAL A 40 -0.14 -4.25 -5.08
CA VAL A 40 -0.70 -3.21 -5.95
C VAL A 40 -0.20 -3.37 -7.38
N LYS A 41 1.11 -3.53 -7.57
CA LYS A 41 1.71 -3.77 -8.88
C LYS A 41 1.12 -5.02 -9.54
N GLN A 42 1.07 -6.13 -8.80
CA GLN A 42 0.48 -7.37 -9.30
C GLN A 42 -0.98 -7.18 -9.71
N GLY A 43 -1.78 -6.46 -8.91
CA GLY A 43 -3.19 -6.23 -9.22
C GLY A 43 -3.42 -5.32 -10.42
N GLN A 44 -2.53 -4.36 -10.66
CA GLN A 44 -2.55 -3.56 -11.87
C GLN A 44 -2.14 -4.38 -13.11
N ASP A 45 -1.06 -5.18 -12.99
CA ASP A 45 -0.59 -6.07 -14.06
C ASP A 45 -1.68 -7.11 -14.45
N GLU A 46 -2.42 -7.62 -13.46
CA GLU A 46 -3.54 -8.55 -13.62
C GLU A 46 -4.91 -7.84 -13.81
N ARG A 47 -4.94 -6.51 -13.90
CA ARG A 47 -6.12 -5.65 -14.18
C ARG A 47 -7.31 -5.78 -13.23
N TRP A 48 -7.14 -6.33 -12.03
CA TRP A 48 -8.21 -6.36 -11.02
C TRP A 48 -8.09 -5.26 -9.95
N LEU A 49 -7.01 -4.47 -10.01
CA LEU A 49 -6.79 -3.35 -9.12
C LEU A 49 -6.39 -2.11 -9.93
N SER A 50 -6.83 -0.95 -9.50
CA SER A 50 -6.43 0.34 -10.06
C SER A 50 -6.04 1.34 -8.97
N VAL A 51 -5.10 2.22 -9.27
CA VAL A 51 -4.75 3.36 -8.42
C VAL A 51 -5.13 4.62 -9.16
N VAL A 52 -6.13 5.34 -8.68
CA VAL A 52 -6.71 6.49 -9.37
C VAL A 52 -7.13 7.55 -8.37
N ARG A 53 -6.74 8.81 -8.63
CA ARG A 53 -7.14 9.99 -7.82
C ARG A 53 -6.93 9.84 -6.31
N GLY A 54 -5.85 9.19 -5.89
CA GLY A 54 -5.55 8.97 -4.46
C GLY A 54 -6.33 7.82 -3.82
N ASN A 55 -6.97 6.95 -4.62
CA ASN A 55 -7.68 5.76 -4.16
C ASN A 55 -7.08 4.49 -4.76
N ILE A 56 -7.18 3.40 -4.00
CA ILE A 56 -7.02 2.03 -4.50
C ILE A 56 -8.43 1.49 -4.77
N VAL A 57 -8.69 1.07 -6.00
CA VAL A 57 -9.96 0.48 -6.42
C VAL A 57 -9.72 -1.00 -6.72
N ILE A 58 -10.49 -1.87 -6.07
CA ILE A 58 -10.53 -3.31 -6.37
C ILE A 58 -11.77 -3.59 -7.19
N HIS A 59 -11.56 -4.11 -8.41
CA HIS A 59 -12.62 -4.50 -9.34
C HIS A 59 -13.18 -5.87 -8.92
N ASP A 60 -14.16 -5.83 -8.02
CA ASP A 60 -14.84 -7.01 -7.49
C ASP A 60 -16.03 -7.40 -8.37
N GLU A 61 -16.31 -8.71 -8.48
CA GLU A 61 -17.47 -9.21 -9.23
C GLU A 61 -18.82 -8.66 -8.71
N GLY A 62 -18.90 -8.31 -7.42
CA GLY A 62 -20.09 -7.74 -6.79
C GLY A 62 -20.16 -6.21 -6.85
N GLY A 63 -19.19 -5.54 -7.46
CA GLY A 63 -19.07 -4.09 -7.55
C GLY A 63 -17.81 -3.56 -6.87
N ASP A 64 -17.23 -2.49 -7.43
CA ASP A 64 -15.93 -1.99 -7.02
C ASP A 64 -15.86 -1.62 -5.53
N ALA A 65 -14.78 -2.04 -4.88
CA ALA A 65 -14.44 -1.59 -3.53
C ALA A 65 -13.38 -0.49 -3.60
N VAL A 66 -13.73 0.68 -3.08
CA VAL A 66 -12.87 1.88 -3.11
C VAL A 66 -12.21 2.07 -1.75
N PHE A 67 -10.89 2.20 -1.75
CA PHE A 67 -10.09 2.45 -0.56
C PHE A 67 -9.38 3.80 -0.72
N LYS A 68 -9.67 4.74 0.15
CA LYS A 68 -8.99 6.03 0.21
C LYS A 68 -7.57 5.84 0.73
N VAL A 69 -6.58 6.38 0.02
CA VAL A 69 -5.18 6.32 0.48
C VAL A 69 -4.94 7.39 1.54
N LEU A 70 -4.57 6.95 2.74
CA LEU A 70 -4.19 7.81 3.85
C LEU A 70 -2.69 8.11 3.85
N ALA A 71 -1.87 7.11 3.49
CA ALA A 71 -0.43 7.27 3.35
C ALA A 71 0.10 6.42 2.19
N ILE A 72 1.00 6.98 1.39
CA ILE A 72 1.66 6.28 0.27
C ILE A 72 2.99 5.67 0.72
N PRO A 73 3.51 4.66 0.01
CA PRO A 73 4.86 4.15 0.23
C PRO A 73 5.92 5.27 0.23
N GLY A 74 6.95 5.09 1.04
CA GLY A 74 8.06 6.02 1.18
C GLY A 74 8.57 6.08 2.61
N ARG A 75 9.44 7.05 2.86
CA ARG A 75 10.07 7.25 4.16
C ARG A 75 9.31 8.30 4.98
N TYR A 76 9.15 8.03 6.27
CA TYR A 76 8.42 8.90 7.19
C TYR A 76 9.22 9.14 8.46
N CYS A 77 9.12 10.35 9.03
CA CYS A 77 9.74 10.65 10.31
C CYS A 77 8.93 10.02 11.46
N CYS A 78 9.61 9.29 12.36
CA CYS A 78 8.97 8.66 13.52
C CYS A 78 8.54 9.69 14.57
N HIS A 79 9.12 10.89 14.59
CA HIS A 79 8.81 11.92 15.59
C HIS A 79 7.56 12.73 15.25
N CYS A 80 7.36 13.06 13.97
CA CYS A 80 6.31 13.98 13.53
C CYS A 80 5.35 13.39 12.49
N GLY A 81 5.63 12.19 11.98
CA GLY A 81 4.82 11.54 10.94
C GLY A 81 4.94 12.18 9.55
N GLU A 82 5.81 13.18 9.37
CA GLU A 82 5.98 13.86 8.07
C GLU A 82 6.57 12.90 7.03
N LYS A 83 5.99 12.91 5.82
CA LYS A 83 6.56 12.19 4.69
C LYS A 83 7.86 12.88 4.26
N LEU A 84 8.95 12.12 4.28
CA LEU A 84 10.28 12.60 3.93
C LEU A 84 10.54 12.39 2.45
N THR A 85 11.45 13.19 1.90
CA THR A 85 11.98 12.97 0.55
C THR A 85 12.56 11.57 0.46
N ASP A 86 12.11 10.81 -0.53
CA ASP A 86 12.53 9.43 -0.73
C ASP A 86 13.81 9.42 -1.57
N ASP A 87 14.92 9.77 -0.92
CA ASP A 87 16.24 9.71 -1.53
C ASP A 87 16.90 8.34 -1.27
N PRO A 88 17.62 7.77 -2.25
CA PRO A 88 18.22 6.44 -2.12
C PRO A 88 19.21 6.32 -0.95
N THR A 89 19.86 7.41 -0.54
CA THR A 89 20.92 7.41 0.47
C THR A 89 20.40 7.64 1.89
N GLY A 90 19.14 8.07 2.05
CA GLY A 90 18.53 8.47 3.32
C GLY A 90 19.06 9.78 3.89
N GLU A 91 19.77 10.57 3.08
CA GLU A 91 20.40 11.82 3.53
C GLU A 91 19.36 12.88 3.90
N ALA A 92 18.31 13.03 3.09
CA ALA A 92 17.27 14.02 3.38
C ALA A 92 16.53 13.68 4.69
N ALA A 93 16.34 12.38 4.95
CA ALA A 93 15.71 11.93 6.19
C ALA A 93 16.59 12.13 7.42
N ARG A 94 17.89 11.80 7.33
CA ARG A 94 18.84 12.09 8.41
C ARG A 94 18.93 13.58 8.69
N LYS A 95 19.00 14.40 7.63
CA LYS A 95 19.02 15.87 7.75
C LYS A 95 17.77 16.39 8.45
N HIS A 96 16.59 15.92 8.06
CA HIS A 96 15.33 16.29 8.70
C HIS A 96 15.34 15.98 10.21
N VAL A 97 15.74 14.76 10.60
CA VAL A 97 15.81 14.36 12.01
C VAL A 97 16.83 15.20 12.77
N ALA A 98 18.02 15.42 12.19
CA ALA A 98 19.07 16.23 12.79
C ALA A 98 18.65 17.70 12.99
N GLU A 99 17.88 18.27 12.06
CA GLU A 99 17.47 19.69 12.12
C GLU A 99 16.21 19.91 12.97
N LYS A 100 15.17 19.09 12.79
CA LYS A 100 13.87 19.28 13.48
C LYS A 100 13.78 18.57 14.83
N HIS A 101 14.61 17.55 15.05
CA HIS A 101 14.53 16.67 16.21
C HIS A 101 15.90 16.43 16.86
N ALA A 102 16.82 17.40 16.75
CA ALA A 102 18.16 17.35 17.33
C ALA A 102 18.15 16.88 18.79
N GLY A 103 18.98 15.88 19.10
CA GLY A 103 19.14 15.34 20.45
C GLY A 103 17.95 14.53 20.98
N LYS A 104 16.88 14.33 20.21
CA LYS A 104 15.76 13.47 20.61
C LYS A 104 16.06 12.02 20.24
N VAL A 105 15.77 11.11 21.18
CA VAL A 105 15.76 9.67 20.90
C VAL A 105 14.52 9.34 20.08
N SER A 106 14.66 8.48 19.07
CA SER A 106 13.53 8.01 18.27
C SER A 106 12.44 7.43 19.19
N PRO A 107 11.16 7.80 18.99
CA PRO A 107 10.06 7.19 19.72
C PRO A 107 9.81 5.74 19.30
N ASP A 108 10.38 5.31 18.17
CA ASP A 108 10.28 3.95 17.67
C ASP A 108 11.63 3.23 17.84
N ALA A 109 11.67 2.29 18.77
CA ALA A 109 12.86 1.49 19.07
C ALA A 109 13.33 0.62 17.88
N GLN A 110 12.44 0.25 16.96
CA GLN A 110 12.80 -0.50 15.75
C GLN A 110 13.46 0.40 14.69
N ASN A 111 13.29 1.72 14.81
CA ASN A 111 13.81 2.72 13.90
C ASN A 111 14.64 3.76 14.67
N PRO A 112 15.82 3.40 15.19
CA PRO A 112 16.63 4.28 16.04
C PRO A 112 17.11 5.55 15.34
N SER A 113 17.16 5.55 14.01
CA SER A 113 17.51 6.72 13.18
C SER A 113 16.42 7.81 13.14
N GLY A 114 15.25 7.59 13.76
CA GLY A 114 14.17 8.57 13.83
C GLY A 114 13.28 8.65 12.58
N TYR A 115 13.44 7.73 11.64
CA TYR A 115 12.61 7.58 10.45
C TYR A 115 12.43 6.12 10.07
N ALA A 116 11.30 5.79 9.44
CA ALA A 116 10.93 4.45 9.02
C ALA A 116 10.59 4.41 7.52
N MET A 117 10.85 3.27 6.87
CA MET A 117 10.43 3.02 5.50
C MET A 117 9.10 2.26 5.49
N GLN A 118 8.12 2.79 4.77
CA GLN A 118 6.84 2.15 4.53
C GLN A 118 6.79 1.62 3.09
N ASN A 119 6.57 0.31 2.92
CA ASN A 119 6.49 -0.37 1.62
C ASN A 119 5.05 -0.77 1.24
N TYR A 120 4.06 -0.08 1.80
CA TYR A 120 2.64 -0.31 1.57
C TYR A 120 1.89 1.01 1.45
N TYR A 121 0.75 0.99 0.79
CA TYR A 121 -0.25 2.04 0.91
C TYR A 121 -1.06 1.76 2.18
N ASP A 122 -1.20 2.76 3.02
CA ASP A 122 -2.14 2.71 4.14
C ASP A 122 -3.46 3.31 3.67
N CYS A 123 -4.55 2.57 3.80
CA CYS A 123 -5.82 2.94 3.22
C CYS A 123 -6.98 2.64 4.16
N GLU A 124 -8.10 3.28 3.88
CA GLU A 124 -9.37 3.08 4.58
C GLU A 124 -10.48 2.87 3.55
N LEU A 125 -11.35 1.89 3.80
CA LEU A 125 -12.50 1.62 2.96
C LEU A 125 -13.40 2.86 2.94
N GLU A 126 -13.68 3.36 1.74
CA GLU A 126 -14.67 4.43 1.57
C GLU A 126 -16.06 3.82 1.77
N ALA A 127 -16.84 4.38 2.69
CA ALA A 127 -18.22 3.96 2.88
C ALA A 127 -19.01 4.31 1.62
N ASN A 128 -19.51 3.27 0.94
CA ASN A 128 -20.49 3.43 -0.13
C ASN A 128 -21.88 3.76 0.44
#